data_AF-A0A3S2U9C0-F1
#
_entry.id   AF-A0A3S2U9C0-F1
#
_cell.length_a   1.000
_cell.length_b   1.000
_cell.length_c   1.000
_cell.angle_alpha   90.00
_cell.angle_beta   90.00
_cell.angle_gamma   90.00
#
_symmetry.space_group_name_H-M   'P 1'
#
loop_
_entity.id
_entity.type
_entity.pdbx_description
1 polymer ?
#
loop_
_entity_poly.entity_id
_entity_poly.type
_entity_poly.pdbx_seq_one_letter_code
_entity_poly.pdbx_strand_id
1 'polypeptide(L)'
;MTVLFPNGSARLDLPYMQPSQAQKHVTHNEALSRLDALVQLTLSGRGAEAPPAAPTAGDVYALGAAPTGAWVGQAGALALWDGAAWVFMTPQAGWLGVDPATSEIVVFDGTDWVSYDRSLENLDGVGVGTGWDITNRLAVASDAALFTHAGTDHRLKVNKAAPAETASLLFQSDFTGHAEMGLTGDTAFSLNVSPDGSTWTTALRADPGAGEIALSPGATVQARLSDTELRLDVPVTGTAAQTDPGDTTPDRLMKVGAGGWVGNGMLVPNDDMNDALVSGVYNVGGTTANTPDGTGPSGSTCIVLRFSSSEVVQTLHRRGTTADDLTTYRRLMRNGVWGAWRQDTLFTYGSNANGWYRRSPDGEQVCISAGLQVPSVDFAAGALYRSDSVNWIYPAGFLSKPFAVAAVNKVNFWGATAPSGTSAAAIRAFTHTSFASAVDIDAFAVGRWK
;
A
#
# COMPACT_ATOMS: atom_id res chain seq x y z
N MET A 1 -93.52 -4.33 -50.29
CA MET A 1 -92.46 -3.96 -49.33
C MET A 1 -91.22 -4.77 -49.71
N THR A 2 -90.33 -4.17 -50.49
CA THR A 2 -89.12 -4.83 -50.98
C THR A 2 -88.11 -4.85 -49.83
N VAL A 3 -87.88 -6.02 -49.24
CA VAL A 3 -86.79 -6.21 -48.27
C VAL A 3 -85.49 -6.15 -49.08
N LEU A 4 -84.76 -5.05 -48.97
CA LEU A 4 -83.40 -4.93 -49.50
C LEU A 4 -82.51 -5.84 -48.65
N PHE A 5 -82.13 -6.99 -49.18
CA PHE A 5 -81.05 -7.78 -48.61
C PHE A 5 -79.73 -7.03 -48.84
N PRO A 6 -78.82 -6.97 -47.86
CA PRO A 6 -77.45 -6.47 -48.08
C PRO A 6 -76.80 -7.19 -49.27
N ASN A 7 -76.03 -6.47 -50.09
CA ASN A 7 -75.39 -7.06 -51.29
C ASN A 7 -74.07 -7.79 -50.98
N GLY A 8 -73.56 -7.71 -49.74
CA GLY A 8 -72.33 -8.36 -49.32
C GLY A 8 -72.19 -8.48 -47.79
N SER A 9 -71.15 -9.18 -47.34
CA SER A 9 -70.82 -9.37 -45.93
C SER A 9 -70.21 -8.12 -45.28
N ALA A 10 -70.29 -8.01 -43.96
CA ALA A 10 -70.02 -6.76 -43.25
C ALA A 10 -68.54 -6.37 -43.15
N ARG A 11 -67.61 -7.34 -43.17
CA ARG A 11 -66.17 -7.09 -42.93
C ARG A 11 -65.36 -7.13 -44.22
N LEU A 12 -65.52 -8.18 -45.03
CA LEU A 12 -64.76 -8.41 -46.26
C LEU A 12 -65.55 -8.13 -47.55
N ASP A 13 -66.78 -7.62 -47.46
CA ASP A 13 -67.66 -7.33 -48.61
C ASP A 13 -67.86 -8.54 -49.54
N LEU A 14 -67.99 -9.75 -48.95
CA LEU A 14 -68.18 -10.98 -49.71
C LEU A 14 -69.58 -10.98 -50.36
N PRO A 15 -69.71 -11.13 -51.69
CA PRO A 15 -70.99 -11.01 -52.36
C PRO A 15 -72.02 -12.05 -51.89
N TYR A 16 -73.21 -11.58 -51.52
CA TYR A 16 -74.33 -12.47 -51.15
C TYR A 16 -75.15 -12.91 -52.38
N MET A 17 -75.64 -14.15 -52.33
CA MET A 17 -76.55 -14.67 -53.35
C MET A 17 -77.95 -14.05 -53.20
N GLN A 18 -78.52 -13.59 -54.30
CA GLN A 18 -79.85 -12.96 -54.35
C GLN A 18 -80.99 -14.00 -54.20
N PRO A 19 -82.18 -13.59 -53.72
CA PRO A 19 -83.31 -14.51 -53.51
C PRO A 19 -83.76 -15.24 -54.78
N SER A 20 -84.00 -16.56 -54.68
CA SER A 20 -84.54 -17.40 -55.76
C SER A 20 -85.43 -18.54 -55.23
N GLN A 21 -86.07 -19.30 -56.13
CA GLN A 21 -86.91 -20.45 -55.77
C GLN A 21 -86.08 -21.53 -55.04
N ALA A 22 -86.60 -22.01 -53.90
CA ALA A 22 -86.00 -23.00 -52.97
C ALA A 22 -85.00 -22.49 -51.90
N GLN A 23 -84.92 -21.19 -51.63
CA GLN A 23 -84.28 -20.62 -50.42
C GLN A 23 -82.81 -21.00 -50.12
N LYS A 24 -82.07 -21.57 -51.09
CA LYS A 24 -80.65 -21.96 -50.93
C LYS A 24 -79.70 -20.81 -50.57
N HIS A 25 -80.08 -19.57 -50.92
CA HIS A 25 -79.34 -18.36 -50.60
C HIS A 25 -79.24 -18.12 -49.09
N VAL A 26 -80.24 -18.55 -48.31
CA VAL A 26 -80.27 -18.35 -46.85
C VAL A 26 -79.09 -19.06 -46.19
N THR A 27 -78.98 -20.38 -46.38
CA THR A 27 -77.93 -21.20 -45.76
C THR A 27 -76.52 -20.85 -46.23
N HIS A 28 -76.37 -20.43 -47.50
CA HIS A 28 -75.07 -20.08 -48.04
C HIS A 28 -74.61 -18.68 -47.59
N ASN A 29 -75.48 -17.67 -47.62
CA ASN A 29 -75.13 -16.34 -47.14
C ASN A 29 -74.86 -16.36 -45.63
N GLU A 30 -75.56 -17.20 -44.87
CA GLU A 30 -75.24 -17.45 -43.46
C GLU A 30 -73.84 -18.05 -43.27
N ALA A 31 -73.46 -19.02 -44.10
CA ALA A 31 -72.10 -19.58 -44.07
C ALA A 31 -71.03 -18.54 -44.44
N LEU A 32 -71.30 -17.67 -45.43
CA LEU A 32 -70.40 -16.58 -45.82
C LEU A 32 -70.26 -15.53 -44.70
N SER A 33 -71.35 -15.17 -44.02
CA SER A 33 -71.32 -14.24 -42.89
C SER A 33 -70.49 -14.79 -41.71
N ARG A 34 -70.63 -16.08 -41.40
CA ARG A 34 -69.81 -16.75 -40.38
C ARG A 34 -68.34 -16.82 -40.79
N LEU A 35 -68.06 -17.13 -42.06
CA LEU A 35 -66.69 -17.17 -42.59
C LEU A 35 -66.03 -15.78 -42.53
N ASP A 36 -66.76 -14.73 -42.92
CA ASP A 36 -66.32 -13.34 -42.87
C ASP A 36 -65.88 -12.90 -41.46
N ALA A 37 -66.61 -13.34 -40.44
CA ALA A 37 -66.29 -13.06 -39.05
C ALA A 37 -65.08 -13.84 -38.52
N LEU A 38 -64.82 -15.06 -39.01
CA LEU A 38 -63.81 -15.96 -38.47
C LEU A 38 -62.44 -15.88 -39.17
N VAL A 39 -62.39 -15.56 -40.47
CA VAL A 39 -61.14 -15.59 -41.26
C VAL A 39 -60.11 -14.55 -40.78
N GLN A 40 -60.59 -13.39 -40.33
CA GLN A 40 -59.78 -12.35 -39.70
C GLN A 40 -60.49 -11.90 -38.42
N LEU A 41 -60.66 -12.83 -37.48
CA LEU A 41 -61.40 -12.59 -36.26
C LEU A 41 -60.81 -11.42 -35.47
N THR A 42 -61.63 -10.40 -35.25
CA THR A 42 -61.29 -9.25 -34.40
C THR A 42 -62.35 -9.15 -33.32
N LEU A 43 -61.93 -9.25 -32.06
CA LEU A 43 -62.83 -9.27 -30.92
C LEU A 43 -63.01 -7.84 -30.41
N SER A 44 -64.13 -7.20 -30.73
CA SER A 44 -64.50 -5.86 -30.23
C SER A 44 -64.61 -5.82 -28.70
N GLY A 45 -64.72 -6.97 -28.03
CA GLY A 45 -64.55 -7.11 -26.58
C GLY A 45 -64.40 -8.57 -26.16
N ARG A 46 -63.69 -8.80 -25.05
CA ARG A 46 -63.51 -10.11 -24.39
C ARG A 46 -64.26 -10.15 -23.07
N GLY A 47 -64.85 -11.30 -22.74
CA GLY A 47 -65.64 -11.48 -21.52
C GLY A 47 -66.85 -10.54 -21.43
N ALA A 48 -67.43 -10.15 -22.58
CA ALA A 48 -68.52 -9.19 -22.61
C ALA A 48 -69.83 -9.83 -22.12
N GLU A 49 -70.49 -9.20 -21.14
CA GLU A 49 -71.71 -9.74 -20.51
C GLU A 49 -73.00 -9.04 -20.96
N ALA A 50 -72.92 -7.86 -21.58
CA ALA A 50 -74.09 -7.12 -22.04
C ALA A 50 -73.89 -6.59 -23.47
N PRO A 51 -74.89 -6.72 -24.36
CA PRO A 51 -74.80 -6.19 -25.70
C PRO A 51 -74.62 -4.67 -25.69
N PRO A 52 -73.76 -4.11 -26.58
CA PRO A 52 -73.62 -2.66 -26.70
C PRO A 52 -74.95 -2.04 -27.15
N ALA A 53 -75.20 -0.80 -26.75
CA ALA A 53 -76.43 -0.10 -27.10
C ALA A 53 -76.54 0.21 -28.62
N ALA A 54 -75.41 0.29 -29.31
CA ALA A 54 -75.32 0.54 -30.75
C ALA A 54 -74.20 -0.30 -31.39
N PRO A 55 -74.43 -1.61 -31.65
CA PRO A 55 -73.46 -2.45 -32.35
C PRO A 55 -73.33 -2.05 -33.83
N THR A 56 -72.12 -2.13 -34.37
CA THR A 56 -71.87 -1.93 -35.80
C THR A 56 -71.85 -3.29 -36.50
N ALA A 57 -72.37 -3.36 -37.74
CA ALA A 57 -72.34 -4.60 -38.51
C ALA A 57 -70.90 -5.11 -38.65
N GLY A 58 -70.66 -6.39 -38.33
CA GLY A 58 -69.33 -6.99 -38.32
C GLY A 58 -68.62 -6.98 -36.97
N ASP A 59 -69.18 -6.33 -35.94
CA ASP A 59 -68.65 -6.41 -34.57
C ASP A 59 -68.77 -7.85 -34.04
N VAL A 60 -67.69 -8.37 -33.46
CA VAL A 60 -67.67 -9.68 -32.81
C VAL A 60 -67.25 -9.52 -31.37
N TYR A 61 -68.04 -10.03 -30.43
CA TYR A 61 -67.73 -10.04 -29.01
C TYR A 61 -67.52 -11.48 -28.53
N ALA A 62 -66.45 -11.73 -27.77
CA ALA A 62 -66.32 -12.96 -27.01
C ALA A 62 -67.09 -12.81 -25.69
N LEU A 63 -68.13 -13.60 -25.54
CA LEU A 63 -69.05 -13.49 -24.41
C LEU A 63 -68.47 -14.07 -23.13
N GLY A 64 -68.80 -13.43 -22.01
CA GLY A 64 -68.43 -13.89 -20.68
C GLY A 64 -69.26 -15.08 -20.18
N ALA A 65 -69.22 -15.29 -18.87
CA ALA A 65 -69.83 -16.45 -18.23
C ALA A 65 -71.32 -16.25 -17.91
N ALA A 66 -71.79 -15.00 -17.85
CA ALA A 66 -73.15 -14.66 -17.44
C ALA A 66 -73.80 -13.60 -18.36
N PRO A 67 -73.94 -13.90 -19.67
CA PRO A 67 -74.43 -12.92 -20.63
C PRO A 67 -75.90 -12.55 -20.38
N THR A 68 -76.22 -11.28 -20.62
CA THR A 68 -77.49 -10.64 -20.32
C THR A 68 -78.19 -10.13 -21.59
N GLY A 69 -79.46 -9.73 -21.46
CA GLY A 69 -80.22 -9.17 -22.58
C GLY A 69 -80.36 -10.15 -23.75
N ALA A 70 -79.99 -9.71 -24.96
CA ALA A 70 -80.07 -10.53 -26.17
C ALA A 70 -79.05 -11.69 -26.21
N TRP A 71 -78.08 -11.71 -25.29
CA TRP A 71 -77.02 -12.72 -25.24
C TRP A 71 -77.30 -13.85 -24.23
N VAL A 72 -78.45 -13.84 -23.55
CA VAL A 72 -78.82 -14.87 -22.56
C VAL A 72 -78.77 -16.27 -23.18
N GLY A 73 -78.12 -17.19 -22.48
CA GLY A 73 -77.97 -18.59 -22.90
C GLY A 73 -76.79 -18.87 -23.84
N GLN A 74 -75.97 -17.86 -24.16
CA GLN A 74 -74.84 -17.94 -25.10
C GLN A 74 -73.48 -17.74 -24.40
N ALA A 75 -73.36 -18.18 -23.14
CA ALA A 75 -72.12 -18.04 -22.37
C ALA A 75 -70.92 -18.68 -23.11
N GLY A 76 -69.79 -17.97 -23.18
CA GLY A 76 -68.58 -18.41 -23.87
C GLY A 76 -68.65 -18.46 -25.40
N ALA A 77 -69.76 -18.06 -26.03
CA ALA A 77 -69.87 -17.97 -27.49
C ALA A 77 -69.22 -16.68 -28.03
N LEU A 78 -68.96 -16.66 -29.34
CA LEU A 78 -68.74 -15.43 -30.10
C LEU A 78 -70.09 -14.88 -30.56
N ALA A 79 -70.37 -13.62 -30.27
CA ALA A 79 -71.55 -12.91 -30.72
C ALA A 79 -71.17 -11.93 -31.84
N LEU A 80 -71.56 -12.25 -33.08
CA LEU A 80 -71.42 -11.40 -34.25
C LEU A 80 -72.71 -10.58 -34.45
N TRP A 81 -72.60 -9.27 -34.66
CA TRP A 81 -73.72 -8.46 -35.13
C TRP A 81 -73.74 -8.41 -36.66
N ASP A 82 -74.76 -8.97 -37.31
CA ASP A 82 -74.87 -8.99 -38.77
C ASP A 82 -75.53 -7.72 -39.37
N GLY A 83 -75.91 -6.77 -38.52
CA GLY A 83 -76.66 -5.56 -38.87
C GLY A 83 -78.15 -5.61 -38.52
N ALA A 84 -78.70 -6.80 -38.23
CA ALA A 84 -80.10 -7.00 -37.87
C ALA A 84 -80.30 -7.89 -36.62
N ALA A 85 -79.45 -8.90 -36.43
CA ALA A 85 -79.52 -9.86 -35.35
C ALA A 85 -78.13 -10.28 -34.85
N TRP A 86 -78.10 -10.89 -33.66
CA TRP A 86 -76.91 -11.53 -33.12
C TRP A 86 -76.78 -12.96 -33.64
N VAL A 87 -75.65 -13.25 -34.27
CA VAL A 87 -75.26 -14.58 -34.73
C VAL A 87 -74.24 -15.14 -33.74
N PHE A 88 -74.57 -16.27 -33.12
CA PHE A 88 -73.70 -16.91 -32.13
C PHE A 88 -72.91 -18.07 -32.73
N MET A 89 -71.62 -18.12 -32.42
CA MET A 89 -70.71 -19.17 -32.86
C MET A 89 -69.92 -19.71 -31.66
N THR A 90 -69.80 -21.02 -31.53
CA THR A 90 -68.97 -21.62 -30.47
C THR A 90 -67.51 -21.62 -30.90
N PRO A 91 -66.60 -20.93 -30.18
CA PRO A 91 -65.18 -20.96 -30.50
C PRO A 91 -64.58 -22.37 -30.28
N GLN A 92 -63.56 -22.72 -31.05
CA GLN A 92 -62.83 -23.99 -30.89
C GLN A 92 -61.39 -23.71 -30.44
N ALA A 93 -60.83 -24.64 -29.67
CA ALA A 93 -59.46 -24.53 -29.18
C ALA A 93 -58.48 -24.31 -30.33
N GLY A 94 -57.58 -23.34 -30.18
CA GLY A 94 -56.59 -22.93 -31.17
C GLY A 94 -57.04 -21.85 -32.15
N TRP A 95 -58.29 -21.38 -32.07
CA TRP A 95 -58.72 -20.21 -32.84
C TRP A 95 -57.93 -18.97 -32.44
N LEU A 96 -57.48 -18.22 -33.43
CA LEU A 96 -56.76 -16.97 -33.25
C LEU A 96 -57.69 -15.79 -33.50
N GLY A 97 -57.53 -14.74 -32.70
CA GLY A 97 -58.19 -13.46 -32.89
C GLY A 97 -57.25 -12.33 -32.54
N VAL A 98 -57.62 -11.11 -32.93
CA VAL A 98 -56.96 -9.89 -32.47
C VAL A 98 -57.90 -9.11 -31.58
N ASP A 99 -57.42 -8.70 -30.42
CA ASP A 99 -58.09 -7.71 -29.59
C ASP A 99 -57.63 -6.31 -30.04
N PRO A 100 -58.47 -5.53 -30.74
CA PRO A 100 -58.08 -4.25 -31.30
C PRO A 100 -57.85 -3.18 -30.22
N ALA A 101 -58.37 -3.37 -29.00
CA ALA A 101 -58.17 -2.42 -27.90
C ALA A 101 -56.73 -2.48 -27.36
N THR A 102 -56.10 -3.67 -27.38
CA THR A 102 -54.74 -3.90 -26.88
C THR A 102 -53.71 -4.18 -27.98
N SER A 103 -54.16 -4.40 -29.22
CA SER A 103 -53.34 -4.90 -30.34
C SER A 103 -52.67 -6.25 -30.06
N GLU A 104 -53.25 -7.04 -29.15
CA GLU A 104 -52.76 -8.37 -28.80
C GLU A 104 -53.38 -9.45 -29.70
N ILE A 105 -52.56 -10.43 -30.05
CA ILE A 105 -53.06 -11.70 -30.59
C ILE A 105 -53.57 -12.51 -29.40
N VAL A 106 -54.78 -13.03 -29.53
CA VAL A 106 -55.41 -13.91 -28.54
C VAL A 106 -55.67 -15.27 -29.15
N VAL A 107 -55.57 -16.30 -28.33
CA VAL A 107 -55.88 -17.69 -28.70
C VAL A 107 -56.97 -18.22 -27.77
N PHE A 108 -57.97 -18.90 -28.34
CA PHE A 108 -58.94 -19.62 -27.52
C PHE A 108 -58.31 -20.93 -27.04
N ASP A 109 -58.11 -21.10 -25.74
CA ASP A 109 -57.44 -22.28 -25.16
C ASP A 109 -58.35 -23.51 -25.03
N GLY A 110 -59.62 -23.38 -25.41
CA GLY A 110 -60.67 -24.37 -25.21
C GLY A 110 -61.64 -24.01 -24.10
N THR A 111 -61.30 -23.02 -23.27
CA THR A 111 -62.13 -22.50 -22.18
C THR A 111 -62.31 -20.99 -22.24
N ASP A 112 -61.25 -20.23 -22.55
CA ASP A 112 -61.28 -18.76 -22.62
C ASP A 112 -60.31 -18.21 -23.69
N TRP A 113 -60.45 -16.92 -24.00
CA TRP A 113 -59.57 -16.16 -24.90
C TRP A 113 -58.38 -15.55 -24.15
N VAL A 114 -57.25 -16.23 -24.20
CA VAL A 114 -56.01 -15.82 -23.53
C VAL A 114 -55.06 -15.11 -24.49
N SER A 115 -54.21 -14.21 -23.99
CA SER A 115 -53.17 -13.57 -24.81
C SER A 115 -52.17 -14.62 -25.30
N TYR A 116 -51.81 -14.55 -26.58
CA TYR A 116 -50.82 -15.43 -27.19
C TYR A 116 -49.41 -14.97 -26.79
N ASP A 117 -48.96 -15.40 -25.62
CA ASP A 117 -47.59 -15.17 -25.17
C ASP A 117 -46.68 -16.32 -25.64
N ARG A 118 -45.57 -15.97 -26.28
CA ARG A 118 -44.56 -16.95 -26.67
C ARG A 118 -43.63 -17.12 -25.49
N SER A 119 -43.63 -18.30 -24.86
CA SER A 119 -42.71 -18.58 -23.77
C SER A 119 -41.28 -18.22 -24.16
N LEU A 120 -40.69 -17.28 -23.42
CA LEU A 120 -39.29 -16.87 -23.52
C LEU A 120 -38.41 -17.65 -22.53
N GLU A 121 -38.97 -18.66 -21.88
CA GLU A 121 -38.24 -19.53 -20.96
C GLU A 121 -37.50 -20.62 -21.74
N ASN A 122 -36.29 -20.97 -21.28
CA ASN A 122 -35.47 -22.05 -21.83
C ASN A 122 -35.20 -21.92 -23.35
N LEU A 123 -35.05 -20.69 -23.84
CA LEU A 123 -34.58 -20.45 -25.21
C LEU A 123 -33.20 -21.09 -25.43
N ASP A 124 -32.98 -21.68 -26.61
CA ASP A 124 -31.66 -22.24 -26.95
C ASP A 124 -30.55 -21.18 -26.89
N GLY A 125 -30.86 -19.96 -27.34
CA GLY A 125 -30.04 -18.76 -27.19
C GLY A 125 -30.75 -17.49 -27.66
N VAL A 126 -30.14 -16.33 -27.39
CA VAL A 126 -30.63 -14.98 -27.70
C VAL A 126 -29.50 -14.16 -28.31
N GLY A 127 -29.75 -13.59 -29.48
CA GLY A 127 -28.82 -12.70 -30.19
C GLY A 127 -29.39 -11.28 -30.32
N VAL A 128 -28.59 -10.26 -29.98
CA VAL A 128 -28.94 -8.83 -30.14
C VAL A 128 -27.91 -8.18 -31.05
N GLY A 129 -28.34 -7.76 -32.25
CA GLY A 129 -27.42 -7.20 -33.28
C GLY A 129 -26.49 -8.24 -33.93
N THR A 130 -26.54 -9.50 -33.51
CA THR A 130 -25.75 -10.63 -34.04
C THR A 130 -26.49 -11.96 -33.80
N GLY A 131 -26.03 -13.05 -34.42
CA GLY A 131 -26.49 -14.41 -34.13
C GLY A 131 -25.88 -14.97 -32.85
N TRP A 132 -26.63 -15.84 -32.15
CA TRP A 132 -26.10 -16.65 -31.06
C TRP A 132 -25.52 -17.97 -31.59
N ASP A 133 -24.69 -18.64 -30.79
CA ASP A 133 -24.17 -19.98 -31.09
C ASP A 133 -24.14 -20.87 -29.82
N ILE A 134 -23.79 -22.15 -29.97
CA ILE A 134 -23.84 -23.12 -28.86
C ILE A 134 -22.90 -22.77 -27.68
N THR A 135 -21.86 -22.00 -27.95
CA THR A 135 -20.92 -21.46 -26.96
C THR A 135 -21.43 -20.14 -26.40
N ASN A 136 -21.82 -19.21 -27.28
CA ASN A 136 -22.32 -17.88 -26.96
C ASN A 136 -23.86 -17.84 -27.01
N ARG A 137 -24.50 -18.48 -26.03
CA ARG A 137 -25.97 -18.56 -25.96
C ARG A 137 -26.65 -17.20 -25.71
N LEU A 138 -25.93 -16.24 -25.13
CA LEU A 138 -26.32 -14.83 -25.14
C LEU A 138 -25.24 -14.06 -25.91
N ALA A 139 -25.57 -13.57 -27.10
CA ALA A 139 -24.65 -12.83 -27.95
C ALA A 139 -25.16 -11.41 -28.19
N VAL A 140 -24.31 -10.42 -27.97
CA VAL A 140 -24.65 -9.00 -28.11
C VAL A 140 -23.58 -8.31 -28.95
N ALA A 141 -23.97 -7.76 -30.10
CA ALA A 141 -23.14 -6.89 -30.92
C ALA A 141 -23.79 -5.51 -30.96
N SER A 142 -23.36 -4.65 -30.03
CA SER A 142 -23.83 -3.27 -29.86
C SER A 142 -22.72 -2.43 -29.25
N ASP A 143 -22.89 -1.11 -29.29
CA ASP A 143 -21.96 -0.18 -28.62
C ASP A 143 -21.95 -0.37 -27.09
N ALA A 144 -23.06 -0.85 -26.50
CA ALA A 144 -23.18 -1.13 -25.07
C ALA A 144 -24.23 -2.20 -24.74
N ALA A 145 -24.03 -2.88 -23.61
CA ALA A 145 -25.03 -3.75 -22.96
C ALA A 145 -25.26 -3.26 -21.52
N LEU A 146 -26.51 -2.90 -21.18
CA LEU A 146 -26.87 -2.40 -19.85
C LEU A 146 -27.53 -3.52 -19.02
N PHE A 147 -26.92 -3.86 -17.90
CA PHE A 147 -27.52 -4.70 -16.87
C PHE A 147 -27.80 -3.84 -15.63
N THR A 148 -29.09 -3.60 -15.33
CA THR A 148 -29.51 -2.65 -14.29
C THR A 148 -30.36 -3.31 -13.20
N HIS A 149 -30.49 -2.63 -12.07
CA HIS A 149 -31.25 -3.10 -10.91
C HIS A 149 -32.76 -2.94 -11.09
N ALA A 150 -33.54 -3.70 -10.33
CA ALA A 150 -35.00 -3.54 -10.23
C ALA A 150 -35.42 -2.56 -9.10
N GLY A 151 -34.48 -1.74 -8.60
CA GLY A 151 -34.72 -0.71 -7.57
C GLY A 151 -33.84 -0.85 -6.32
N THR A 152 -33.19 -2.01 -6.13
CA THR A 152 -32.24 -2.26 -5.03
C THR A 152 -30.90 -2.78 -5.57
N ASP A 153 -30.67 -4.09 -5.51
CA ASP A 153 -29.43 -4.72 -5.91
C ASP A 153 -29.49 -5.23 -7.36
N HIS A 154 -28.32 -5.33 -7.99
CA HIS A 154 -28.10 -6.12 -9.20
C HIS A 154 -26.92 -7.07 -8.96
N ARG A 155 -27.01 -8.32 -9.42
CA ARG A 155 -25.94 -9.33 -9.27
C ARG A 155 -25.83 -10.15 -10.55
N LEU A 156 -24.63 -10.22 -11.12
CA LEU A 156 -24.27 -11.21 -12.13
C LEU A 156 -23.62 -12.40 -11.43
N LYS A 157 -24.22 -13.60 -11.55
CA LYS A 157 -23.68 -14.83 -10.97
C LYS A 157 -23.03 -15.65 -12.08
N VAL A 158 -21.71 -15.80 -12.01
CA VAL A 158 -20.93 -16.67 -12.89
C VAL A 158 -20.45 -17.85 -12.05
N ASN A 159 -20.87 -19.05 -12.40
CA ASN A 159 -20.58 -20.26 -11.63
C ASN A 159 -19.74 -21.22 -12.46
N LYS A 160 -18.82 -21.93 -11.80
CA LYS A 160 -18.01 -22.98 -12.41
C LYS A 160 -18.28 -24.33 -11.78
N ALA A 161 -18.10 -25.41 -12.54
CA ALA A 161 -18.47 -26.76 -12.11
C ALA A 161 -17.54 -27.35 -11.03
N ALA A 162 -16.26 -26.96 -11.04
CA ALA A 162 -15.26 -27.46 -10.10
C ALA A 162 -14.14 -26.42 -9.84
N PRO A 163 -13.32 -26.59 -8.79
CA PRO A 163 -12.22 -25.67 -8.46
C PRO A 163 -11.23 -25.41 -9.60
N ALA A 164 -10.95 -26.41 -10.43
CA ALA A 164 -10.00 -26.30 -11.55
C ALA A 164 -10.58 -25.61 -12.80
N GLU A 165 -11.89 -25.34 -12.82
CA GLU A 165 -12.57 -24.72 -13.96
C GLU A 165 -12.43 -23.19 -13.94
N THR A 166 -12.93 -22.55 -14.99
CA THR A 166 -12.91 -21.08 -15.14
C THR A 166 -14.32 -20.48 -15.06
N ALA A 167 -14.46 -19.45 -14.23
CA ALA A 167 -15.59 -18.52 -14.22
C ALA A 167 -15.05 -17.09 -14.21
N SER A 168 -15.13 -16.40 -15.34
CA SER A 168 -14.37 -15.17 -15.57
C SER A 168 -15.09 -14.18 -16.50
N LEU A 169 -14.52 -12.98 -16.58
CA LEU A 169 -14.76 -11.99 -17.61
C LEU A 169 -13.48 -11.82 -18.43
N LEU A 170 -13.57 -12.11 -19.73
CA LEU A 170 -12.46 -12.03 -20.69
C LEU A 170 -12.56 -10.73 -21.50
N PHE A 171 -11.48 -9.95 -21.51
CA PHE A 171 -11.35 -8.72 -22.28
C PHE A 171 -10.51 -8.97 -23.52
N GLN A 172 -11.05 -8.65 -24.70
CA GLN A 172 -10.46 -8.97 -25.99
C GLN A 172 -10.36 -7.75 -26.92
N SER A 173 -9.39 -7.78 -27.83
CA SER A 173 -9.31 -6.90 -29.01
C SER A 173 -9.16 -7.76 -30.25
N ASP A 174 -10.02 -7.56 -31.25
CA ASP A 174 -10.02 -8.38 -32.49
C ASP A 174 -9.95 -9.89 -32.20
N PHE A 175 -10.84 -10.34 -31.29
CA PHE A 175 -10.93 -11.74 -30.81
C PHE A 175 -9.67 -12.29 -30.11
N THR A 176 -8.66 -11.46 -29.84
CA THR A 176 -7.46 -11.82 -29.06
C THR A 176 -7.66 -11.44 -27.59
N GLY A 177 -7.49 -12.39 -26.67
CA GLY A 177 -7.58 -12.14 -25.23
C GLY A 177 -6.38 -11.37 -24.69
N HIS A 178 -6.61 -10.37 -23.85
CA HIS A 178 -5.53 -9.56 -23.25
C HIS A 178 -5.58 -9.50 -21.72
N ALA A 179 -6.77 -9.57 -21.13
CA ALA A 179 -6.95 -9.62 -19.69
C ALA A 179 -8.15 -10.51 -19.35
N GLU A 180 -8.06 -11.23 -18.25
CA GLU A 180 -9.14 -12.09 -17.76
C GLU A 180 -9.21 -11.96 -16.23
N MET A 181 -10.41 -11.69 -15.71
CA MET A 181 -10.61 -11.58 -14.26
C MET A 181 -11.70 -12.53 -13.75
N GLY A 182 -11.44 -13.19 -12.63
CA GLY A 182 -12.39 -14.13 -12.02
C GLY A 182 -11.70 -15.30 -11.33
N LEU A 183 -12.40 -16.44 -11.30
CA LEU A 183 -11.94 -17.70 -10.74
C LEU A 183 -11.37 -18.57 -11.85
N THR A 184 -10.08 -18.43 -12.15
CA THR A 184 -9.43 -19.06 -13.31
C THR A 184 -8.51 -20.20 -12.84
N GLY A 185 -8.91 -21.45 -13.06
CA GLY A 185 -8.11 -22.61 -12.62
C GLY A 185 -7.99 -22.82 -11.11
N ASP A 186 -8.58 -21.94 -10.29
CA ASP A 186 -8.55 -21.93 -8.82
C ASP A 186 -9.79 -21.21 -8.26
N THR A 187 -10.08 -21.41 -6.98
CA THR A 187 -11.12 -20.73 -6.20
C THR A 187 -10.72 -19.33 -5.70
N ALA A 188 -9.45 -18.96 -5.80
CA ALA A 188 -8.97 -17.62 -5.55
C ALA A 188 -9.38 -16.65 -6.67
N PHE A 189 -9.66 -15.40 -6.32
CA PHE A 189 -9.84 -14.36 -7.34
C PHE A 189 -8.50 -14.01 -7.98
N SER A 190 -8.50 -13.87 -9.29
CA SER A 190 -7.30 -13.62 -10.09
C SER A 190 -7.56 -12.59 -11.18
N LEU A 191 -6.53 -11.83 -11.52
CA LEU A 191 -6.42 -11.05 -12.75
C LEU A 191 -5.24 -11.59 -13.54
N ASN A 192 -5.53 -12.23 -14.66
CA ASN A 192 -4.52 -12.72 -15.60
C ASN A 192 -4.40 -11.76 -16.77
N VAL A 193 -3.18 -11.61 -17.29
CA VAL A 193 -2.87 -10.79 -18.46
C VAL A 193 -2.12 -11.61 -19.49
N SER A 194 -2.35 -11.29 -20.76
CA SER A 194 -1.72 -11.95 -21.91
C SER A 194 -1.32 -10.94 -22.98
N PRO A 195 -0.07 -10.98 -23.48
CA PRO A 195 0.34 -10.14 -24.60
C PRO A 195 -0.22 -10.62 -25.95
N ASP A 196 -0.61 -11.90 -26.07
CA ASP A 196 -0.87 -12.59 -27.35
C ASP A 196 -2.17 -13.44 -27.35
N GLY A 197 -2.92 -13.46 -26.25
CA GLY A 197 -4.13 -14.29 -26.06
C GLY A 197 -3.88 -15.77 -25.81
N SER A 198 -2.62 -16.22 -25.83
CA SER A 198 -2.24 -17.63 -25.68
C SER A 198 -1.40 -17.87 -24.42
N THR A 199 -0.49 -16.95 -24.12
CA THR A 199 0.40 -17.01 -22.95
C THR A 199 -0.19 -16.16 -21.83
N TRP A 200 -0.62 -16.79 -20.75
CA TRP A 200 -1.27 -16.12 -19.64
C TRP A 200 -0.38 -16.07 -18.40
N THR A 201 -0.36 -14.91 -17.73
CA THR A 201 0.33 -14.71 -16.46
C THR A 201 -0.60 -14.09 -15.44
N THR A 202 -0.60 -14.59 -14.21
CA THR A 202 -1.38 -14.01 -13.13
C THR A 202 -0.68 -12.76 -12.59
N ALA A 203 -1.26 -11.59 -12.86
CA ALA A 203 -0.72 -10.32 -12.40
C ALA A 203 -1.10 -10.04 -10.94
N LEU A 204 -2.33 -10.39 -10.54
CA LEU A 204 -2.84 -10.25 -9.18
C LEU A 204 -3.59 -11.52 -8.78
N ARG A 205 -3.38 -11.96 -7.54
CA ARG A 205 -4.14 -13.04 -6.91
C ARG A 205 -4.55 -12.64 -5.50
N ALA A 206 -5.83 -12.81 -5.18
CA ALA A 206 -6.36 -12.65 -3.83
C ALA A 206 -6.72 -14.04 -3.29
N ASP A 207 -5.93 -14.53 -2.34
CA ASP A 207 -6.07 -15.87 -1.77
C ASP A 207 -6.95 -15.82 -0.51
N PRO A 208 -8.17 -16.39 -0.55
CA PRO A 208 -9.05 -16.41 0.62
C PRO A 208 -8.57 -17.38 1.73
N GLY A 209 -7.80 -18.41 1.39
CA GLY A 209 -7.27 -19.37 2.35
C GLY A 209 -6.08 -18.83 3.13
N ALA A 210 -5.21 -18.07 2.46
CA ALA A 210 -4.07 -17.41 3.09
C ALA A 210 -4.39 -16.00 3.64
N GLY A 211 -5.50 -15.38 3.22
CA GLY A 211 -5.87 -14.03 3.65
C GLY A 211 -4.95 -12.94 3.07
N GLU A 212 -4.44 -13.16 1.86
CA GLU A 212 -3.41 -12.29 1.26
C GLU A 212 -3.76 -11.84 -0.17
N ILE A 213 -3.17 -10.71 -0.57
CA ILE A 213 -3.14 -10.23 -1.94
C ILE A 213 -1.70 -10.22 -2.43
N ALA A 214 -1.44 -10.91 -3.54
CA ALA A 214 -0.12 -11.01 -4.15
C ALA A 214 -0.11 -10.38 -5.56
N LEU A 215 0.93 -9.60 -5.84
CA LEU A 215 1.24 -9.05 -7.16
C LEU A 215 2.40 -9.83 -7.75
N SER A 216 2.17 -10.47 -8.90
CA SER A 216 3.12 -11.41 -9.51
C SER A 216 3.45 -11.10 -10.97
N PRO A 217 3.86 -9.86 -11.33
CA PRO A 217 4.25 -9.56 -12.70
C PRO A 217 5.38 -10.50 -13.13
N GLY A 218 5.16 -11.29 -14.19
CA GLY A 218 6.14 -12.29 -14.65
C GLY A 218 6.18 -13.58 -13.83
N ALA A 219 5.06 -13.99 -13.21
CA ALA A 219 4.87 -15.27 -12.53
C ALA A 219 5.68 -15.47 -11.22
N THR A 220 6.38 -14.45 -10.73
CA THR A 220 7.02 -14.44 -9.41
C THR A 220 6.35 -13.38 -8.55
N VAL A 221 6.01 -13.71 -7.30
CA VAL A 221 5.45 -12.74 -6.34
C VAL A 221 6.51 -11.68 -6.05
N GLN A 222 6.21 -10.43 -6.39
CA GLN A 222 7.10 -9.28 -6.15
C GLN A 222 6.61 -8.42 -4.98
N ALA A 223 5.31 -8.40 -4.73
CA ALA A 223 4.71 -7.72 -3.60
C ALA A 223 3.58 -8.56 -3.02
N ARG A 224 3.48 -8.58 -1.70
CA ARG A 224 2.45 -9.32 -0.97
C ARG A 224 1.96 -8.50 0.21
N LEU A 225 0.66 -8.39 0.36
CA LEU A 225 0.01 -7.79 1.52
C LEU A 225 -0.82 -8.86 2.23
N SER A 226 -0.60 -8.99 3.53
CA SER A 226 -1.39 -9.79 4.47
C SER A 226 -1.88 -8.91 5.62
N ASP A 227 -2.57 -9.51 6.58
CA ASP A 227 -2.98 -8.86 7.84
C ASP A 227 -1.81 -8.55 8.80
N THR A 228 -0.64 -9.16 8.57
CA THR A 228 0.53 -9.04 9.45
C THR A 228 1.72 -8.33 8.80
N GLU A 229 1.83 -8.35 7.47
CA GLU A 229 3.00 -7.86 6.76
C GLU A 229 2.69 -7.30 5.36
N LEU A 230 3.44 -6.27 4.96
CA LEU A 230 3.70 -5.90 3.57
C LEU A 230 5.13 -6.33 3.18
N ARG A 231 5.26 -7.29 2.26
CA ARG A 231 6.53 -7.75 1.71
C ARG A 231 6.76 -7.20 0.30
N LEU A 232 7.95 -6.66 0.06
CA LEU A 232 8.41 -6.19 -1.26
C LEU A 232 9.74 -6.86 -1.59
N ASP A 233 9.75 -7.71 -2.63
CA ASP A 233 10.95 -8.45 -3.08
C ASP A 233 11.70 -7.76 -4.23
N VAL A 234 11.24 -6.56 -4.59
CA VAL A 234 11.86 -5.70 -5.60
C VAL A 234 12.36 -4.39 -4.98
N PRO A 235 13.42 -3.79 -5.54
CA PRO A 235 13.87 -2.48 -5.10
C PRO A 235 12.77 -1.43 -5.21
N VAL A 236 12.57 -0.67 -4.13
CA VAL A 236 11.79 0.58 -4.19
C VAL A 236 12.67 1.65 -4.85
N THR A 237 12.21 2.19 -5.98
CA THR A 237 12.94 3.17 -6.80
C THR A 237 12.12 4.44 -7.02
N GLY A 238 12.64 5.38 -7.80
CA GLY A 238 11.98 6.67 -8.04
C GLY A 238 12.03 7.59 -6.81
N THR A 239 11.01 8.44 -6.67
CA THR A 239 10.94 9.48 -5.64
C THR A 239 10.74 8.95 -4.21
N ALA A 240 10.38 7.67 -4.07
CA ALA A 240 10.21 7.00 -2.77
C ALA A 240 11.55 6.62 -2.12
N ALA A 241 12.63 6.54 -2.89
CA ALA A 241 13.97 6.24 -2.38
C ALA A 241 14.86 7.49 -2.43
N GLN A 242 15.79 7.62 -1.48
CA GLN A 242 16.72 8.76 -1.46
C GLN A 242 17.48 8.92 -2.78
N THR A 243 17.69 10.15 -3.25
CA THR A 243 18.45 10.41 -4.48
C THR A 243 19.95 10.36 -4.27
N ASP A 244 20.41 10.82 -3.10
CA ASP A 244 21.82 10.92 -2.71
C ASP A 244 21.96 10.86 -1.17
N PRO A 245 23.18 10.69 -0.62
CA PRO A 245 23.38 10.55 0.83
C PRO A 245 22.97 11.76 1.68
N GLY A 246 22.83 12.94 1.08
CA GLY A 246 22.44 14.18 1.75
C GLY A 246 20.96 14.55 1.60
N ASP A 247 20.16 13.65 1.02
CA ASP A 247 18.76 13.88 0.73
C ASP A 247 17.92 14.11 2.01
N THR A 248 17.39 15.34 2.13
CA THR A 248 16.56 15.78 3.26
C THR A 248 15.06 15.75 2.96
N THR A 249 14.64 15.17 1.83
CA THR A 249 13.22 15.13 1.46
C THR A 249 12.47 14.20 2.43
N PRO A 250 11.38 14.66 3.08
CA PRO A 250 10.57 13.81 3.96
C PRO A 250 10.05 12.55 3.25
N ASP A 251 9.79 11.52 4.05
CA ASP A 251 9.12 10.27 3.65
C ASP A 251 9.86 9.40 2.61
N ARG A 252 11.16 9.64 2.39
CA ARG A 252 12.01 8.80 1.54
C ARG A 252 12.66 7.66 2.32
N LEU A 253 12.73 6.49 1.68
CA LEU A 253 13.49 5.34 2.17
C LEU A 253 15.00 5.56 2.00
N MET A 254 15.73 5.29 3.07
CA MET A 254 17.19 5.38 3.08
C MET A 254 17.81 4.21 2.30
N LYS A 255 18.67 4.52 1.33
CA LYS A 255 19.38 3.49 0.55
C LYS A 255 20.54 2.90 1.36
N VAL A 256 20.86 1.62 1.15
CA VAL A 256 22.09 1.02 1.70
C VAL A 256 23.31 1.82 1.23
N GLY A 257 24.22 2.12 2.16
CA GLY A 257 25.39 2.99 1.91
C GLY A 257 25.12 4.50 2.03
N ALA A 258 23.85 4.95 1.98
CA ALA A 258 23.53 6.34 2.32
C ALA A 258 23.91 6.61 3.79
N GLY A 259 24.53 7.75 4.08
CA GLY A 259 25.04 8.07 5.41
C GLY A 259 26.08 7.09 5.98
N GLY A 260 26.51 6.04 5.26
CA GLY A 260 27.52 5.06 5.71
C GLY A 260 27.13 4.24 6.94
N TRP A 261 25.86 4.20 7.32
CA TRP A 261 25.39 3.51 8.53
C TRP A 261 25.24 2.00 8.38
N VAL A 262 24.95 1.54 7.15
CA VAL A 262 24.76 0.12 6.83
C VAL A 262 25.80 -0.29 5.80
N GLY A 263 26.65 -1.26 6.17
CA GLY A 263 27.77 -1.72 5.36
C GLY A 263 29.05 -0.92 5.63
N ASN A 264 29.81 -0.63 4.56
CA ASN A 264 31.02 0.19 4.67
C ASN A 264 30.67 1.67 4.82
N GLY A 265 31.47 2.40 5.58
CA GLY A 265 31.41 3.87 5.62
C GLY A 265 31.53 4.50 4.22
N MET A 266 30.93 5.67 4.06
CA MET A 266 31.00 6.47 2.84
C MET A 266 32.43 6.84 2.49
N LEU A 267 32.73 6.98 1.21
CA LEU A 267 33.98 7.58 0.78
C LEU A 267 34.00 9.06 1.16
N VAL A 268 35.15 9.54 1.63
CA VAL A 268 35.36 10.97 1.88
C VAL A 268 35.33 11.70 0.53
N PRO A 269 34.45 12.71 0.35
CA PRO A 269 34.36 13.44 -0.91
C PRO A 269 35.70 14.08 -1.26
N ASN A 270 36.09 13.99 -2.55
CA ASN A 270 37.39 14.48 -3.07
C ASN A 270 38.64 14.00 -2.32
N ASP A 271 38.52 12.95 -1.50
CA ASP A 271 39.57 12.50 -0.59
C ASP A 271 40.06 13.62 0.36
N ASP A 272 39.17 14.51 0.77
CA ASP A 272 39.45 15.60 1.71
C ASP A 272 38.42 15.63 2.84
N MET A 273 38.88 15.50 4.10
CA MET A 273 37.99 15.54 5.26
C MET A 273 37.25 16.87 5.40
N ASN A 274 37.69 17.97 4.79
CA ASN A 274 36.95 19.23 4.80
C ASN A 274 35.68 19.18 3.95
N ASP A 275 35.60 18.29 2.96
CA ASP A 275 34.47 18.15 2.04
C ASP A 275 33.42 17.14 2.54
N ALA A 276 33.72 16.40 3.61
CA ALA A 276 32.77 15.53 4.29
C ALA A 276 31.77 16.36 5.13
N LEU A 277 30.78 16.93 4.45
CA LEU A 277 29.80 17.88 5.00
C LEU A 277 28.41 17.26 5.25
N VAL A 278 28.13 16.06 4.73
CA VAL A 278 26.86 15.35 4.91
C VAL A 278 26.95 14.49 6.17
N SER A 279 25.86 14.38 6.93
CA SER A 279 25.83 13.54 8.12
C SER A 279 26.01 12.07 7.75
N GLY A 280 26.92 11.37 8.44
CA GLY A 280 27.17 9.97 8.18
C GLY A 280 28.48 9.47 8.75
N VAL A 281 28.79 8.21 8.44
CA VAL A 281 30.05 7.55 8.78
C VAL A 281 30.89 7.43 7.51
N TYR A 282 32.13 7.89 7.59
CA TYR A 282 33.06 7.94 6.47
C TYR A 282 34.28 7.07 6.72
N ASN A 283 34.77 6.43 5.66
CA ASN A 283 36.03 5.69 5.66
C ASN A 283 37.16 6.60 5.18
N VAL A 284 38.19 6.74 6.01
CA VAL A 284 39.37 7.55 5.71
C VAL A 284 40.41 6.67 4.99
N GLY A 285 40.77 7.09 3.78
CA GLY A 285 41.83 6.49 2.96
C GLY A 285 43.23 6.92 3.41
N GLY A 286 44.26 6.29 2.85
CA GLY A 286 45.65 6.62 3.19
C GLY A 286 46.10 8.00 2.69
N THR A 287 45.45 8.48 1.63
CA THR A 287 45.71 9.77 0.98
C THR A 287 44.75 10.87 1.41
N THR A 288 43.73 10.54 2.21
CA THR A 288 42.68 11.50 2.59
C THR A 288 43.29 12.67 3.34
N ALA A 289 43.15 13.88 2.80
CA ALA A 289 43.70 15.11 3.35
C ALA A 289 42.88 15.65 4.54
N ASN A 290 43.49 16.59 5.26
CA ASN A 290 42.89 17.32 6.38
C ASN A 290 42.42 16.42 7.53
N THR A 291 43.12 15.31 7.75
CA THR A 291 42.99 14.46 8.93
C THR A 291 43.87 15.00 10.08
N PRO A 292 43.75 14.46 11.31
CA PRO A 292 44.66 14.82 12.40
C PRO A 292 46.15 14.61 12.10
N ASP A 293 46.48 13.65 11.23
CA ASP A 293 47.85 13.34 10.80
C ASP A 293 48.26 14.10 9.52
N GLY A 294 47.44 15.06 9.07
CA GLY A 294 47.59 15.72 7.77
C GLY A 294 46.98 14.89 6.63
N THR A 295 47.41 13.64 6.49
CA THR A 295 46.82 12.65 5.57
C THR A 295 46.60 11.29 6.22
N GLY A 296 45.47 10.63 5.94
CA GLY A 296 45.15 9.30 6.48
C GLY A 296 45.10 9.26 8.02
N PRO A 297 45.45 8.14 8.68
CA PRO A 297 45.85 6.86 8.11
C PRO A 297 44.66 6.04 7.60
N SER A 298 44.94 5.21 6.58
CA SER A 298 43.95 4.31 5.98
C SER A 298 43.34 3.35 7.00
N GLY A 299 42.01 3.20 6.93
CA GLY A 299 41.24 2.36 7.84
C GLY A 299 40.78 3.08 9.10
N SER A 300 41.00 4.40 9.21
CA SER A 300 40.32 5.24 10.19
C SER A 300 38.87 5.48 9.76
N THR A 301 37.99 5.74 10.71
CA THR A 301 36.58 6.07 10.44
C THR A 301 36.24 7.42 11.04
N CYS A 302 35.44 8.21 10.34
CA CYS A 302 34.99 9.51 10.82
C CYS A 302 33.46 9.58 10.87
N ILE A 303 32.93 9.93 12.03
CA ILE A 303 31.51 10.28 12.18
C ILE A 303 31.39 11.78 11.91
N VAL A 304 30.52 12.13 10.96
CA VAL A 304 30.18 13.51 10.60
C VAL A 304 28.75 13.77 11.05
N LEU A 305 28.56 14.82 11.86
CA LEU A 305 27.26 15.28 12.31
C LEU A 305 27.06 16.72 11.85
N ARG A 306 26.18 16.91 10.88
CA ARG A 306 25.85 18.21 10.29
C ARG A 306 24.66 18.81 11.03
N PHE A 307 24.81 20.06 11.49
CA PHE A 307 23.70 20.89 11.93
C PHE A 307 23.19 21.79 10.79
N SER A 308 24.11 22.37 10.02
CA SER A 308 23.80 23.23 8.86
C SER A 308 24.90 23.15 7.80
N SER A 309 24.79 23.91 6.70
CA SER A 309 25.85 24.02 5.69
C SER A 309 27.14 24.65 6.19
N SER A 310 27.11 25.33 7.34
CA SER A 310 28.24 26.04 7.91
C SER A 310 28.64 25.52 9.30
N GLU A 311 27.91 24.53 9.84
CA GLU A 311 28.12 23.96 11.16
C GLU A 311 28.13 22.43 11.10
N VAL A 312 29.32 21.86 11.21
CA VAL A 312 29.58 20.42 11.07
C VAL A 312 30.57 19.97 12.14
N VAL A 313 30.25 18.90 12.85
CA VAL A 313 31.15 18.25 13.80
C VAL A 313 31.72 16.99 13.17
N GLN A 314 33.04 16.81 13.31
CA GLN A 314 33.71 15.59 12.89
C GLN A 314 34.37 14.93 14.09
N THR A 315 34.11 13.64 14.25
CA THR A 315 34.74 12.77 15.26
C THR A 315 35.44 11.63 14.54
N LEU A 316 36.76 11.70 14.48
CA LEU A 316 37.60 10.72 13.79
C LEU A 316 38.14 9.72 14.79
N HIS A 317 37.81 8.45 14.58
CA HIS A 317 38.40 7.30 15.25
C HIS A 317 39.60 6.87 14.43
N ARG A 318 40.78 7.32 14.86
CA ARG A 318 42.04 7.10 14.18
C ARG A 318 42.46 5.65 14.41
N ARG A 319 42.73 4.96 13.30
CA ARG A 319 43.37 3.65 13.32
C ARG A 319 44.87 3.84 13.53
N GLY A 320 45.40 3.18 14.53
CA GLY A 320 46.84 3.13 14.77
C GLY A 320 47.56 2.02 14.03
N THR A 321 48.81 1.81 14.41
CA THR A 321 49.66 0.77 13.81
C THR A 321 49.42 -0.62 14.38
N THR A 322 48.83 -0.70 15.58
CA THR A 322 48.49 -1.93 16.29
C THR A 322 47.02 -1.90 16.71
N ALA A 323 46.46 -3.04 17.13
CA ALA A 323 45.06 -3.15 17.53
C ALA A 323 44.69 -2.28 18.75
N ASP A 324 45.68 -1.97 19.59
CA ASP A 324 45.50 -1.19 20.82
C ASP A 324 45.73 0.32 20.62
N ASP A 325 46.24 0.73 19.45
CA ASP A 325 46.50 2.12 19.10
C ASP A 325 45.23 2.76 18.52
N LEU A 326 44.27 3.06 19.40
CA LEU A 326 43.02 3.73 19.05
C LEU A 326 42.98 5.10 19.71
N THR A 327 42.85 6.14 18.89
CA THR A 327 42.80 7.53 19.36
C THR A 327 41.63 8.23 18.69
N THR A 328 40.89 9.02 19.47
CA THR A 328 39.76 9.78 18.96
C THR A 328 40.17 11.24 18.82
N TYR A 329 39.80 11.86 17.71
CA TYR A 329 39.98 13.27 17.46
C TYR A 329 38.64 13.91 17.16
N ARG A 330 38.47 15.17 17.57
CA ARG A 330 37.28 15.95 17.26
C ARG A 330 37.65 17.32 16.69
N ARG A 331 36.84 17.81 15.77
CA ARG A 331 36.87 19.21 15.32
C ARG A 331 35.46 19.70 14.98
N LEU A 332 35.31 21.02 14.96
CA LEU A 332 34.07 21.70 14.60
C LEU A 332 34.36 22.67 13.45
N MET A 333 33.52 22.64 12.43
CA MET A 333 33.35 23.72 11.48
C MET A 333 32.31 24.69 12.04
N ARG A 334 32.64 25.98 12.09
CA ARG A 334 31.72 27.03 12.50
C ARG A 334 31.79 28.18 11.50
N ASN A 335 30.65 28.65 11.02
CA ASN A 335 30.55 29.71 10.02
C ASN A 335 31.39 29.43 8.75
N GLY A 336 31.44 28.18 8.31
CA GLY A 336 32.20 27.83 7.10
C GLY A 336 33.70 27.58 7.33
N VAL A 337 34.19 27.69 8.56
CA VAL A 337 35.63 27.59 8.87
C VAL A 337 35.90 26.41 9.79
N TRP A 338 36.84 25.54 9.42
CA TRP A 338 37.27 24.40 10.23
C TRP A 338 38.19 24.83 11.38
N GLY A 339 37.86 24.39 12.59
CA GLY A 339 38.78 24.42 13.71
C GLY A 339 39.85 23.32 13.62
N ALA A 340 40.90 23.46 14.42
CA ALA A 340 41.95 22.45 14.52
C ALA A 340 41.42 21.13 15.11
N TRP A 341 41.98 20.01 14.66
CA TRP A 341 41.77 18.71 15.29
C TRP A 341 42.29 18.71 16.72
N ARG A 342 41.46 18.23 17.65
CA ARG A 342 41.82 18.04 19.05
C ARG A 342 41.72 16.56 19.37
N GLN A 343 42.82 15.99 19.87
CA GLN A 343 42.79 14.64 20.42
C GLN A 343 41.90 14.66 21.67
N ASP A 344 40.99 13.71 21.73
CA ASP A 344 40.14 13.46 22.87
C ASP A 344 40.93 12.65 23.89
N THR A 345 41.58 13.34 24.82
CA THR A 345 42.30 12.68 25.91
C THR A 345 41.44 12.69 27.16
N LEU A 346 41.30 11.51 27.79
CA LEU A 346 40.67 11.41 29.10
C LEU A 346 41.43 12.20 30.17
N PHE A 347 42.72 12.51 29.97
CA PHE A 347 43.53 13.25 30.94
C PHE A 347 44.23 14.45 30.28
N THR A 348 44.43 15.53 31.02
CA THR A 348 45.32 16.63 30.62
C THR A 348 46.69 16.44 31.28
N TYR A 349 47.77 16.54 30.51
CA TYR A 349 49.14 16.44 31.01
C TYR A 349 49.88 17.77 30.86
N GLY A 350 50.88 18.01 31.71
CA GLY A 350 51.84 19.08 31.52
C GLY A 350 53.12 18.85 32.33
N SER A 351 54.21 19.48 31.92
CA SER A 351 55.52 19.37 32.58
C SER A 351 56.26 20.70 32.57
N ASN A 352 57.04 20.98 33.61
CA ASN A 352 57.94 22.12 33.70
C ASN A 352 59.18 21.76 34.53
N ALA A 353 60.04 22.74 34.83
CA ALA A 353 61.25 22.53 35.62
C ALA A 353 60.97 21.98 37.04
N ASN A 354 59.75 22.12 37.54
CA ASN A 354 59.35 21.62 38.85
C ASN A 354 58.74 20.22 38.81
N GLY A 355 58.69 19.53 37.67
CA GLY A 355 58.13 18.17 37.54
C GLY A 355 56.99 18.09 36.51
N TRP A 356 56.16 17.06 36.62
CA TRP A 356 55.00 16.86 35.74
C TRP A 356 53.70 16.70 36.51
N TYR A 357 52.59 17.01 35.85
CA TYR A 357 51.25 16.83 36.39
C TYR A 357 50.31 16.15 35.39
N ARG A 358 49.31 15.46 35.95
CA ARG A 358 48.17 14.90 35.24
C ARG A 358 46.89 15.39 35.88
N ARG A 359 45.90 15.80 35.08
CA ARG A 359 44.54 16.12 35.50
C ARG A 359 43.56 15.13 34.91
N SER A 360 42.68 14.65 35.76
CA SER A 360 41.60 13.74 35.43
C SER A 360 40.27 14.51 35.30
N PRO A 361 39.28 14.02 34.51
CA PRO A 361 38.01 14.71 34.29
C PRO A 361 37.14 14.75 35.53
N ASP A 362 37.34 13.80 36.44
CA ASP A 362 36.72 13.72 37.77
C ASP A 362 37.27 14.77 38.76
N GLY A 363 38.22 15.60 38.33
CA GLY A 363 38.81 16.66 39.14
C GLY A 363 40.05 16.25 39.93
N GLU A 364 40.53 15.01 39.85
CA GLU A 364 41.82 14.61 40.43
C GLU A 364 42.99 15.27 39.69
N GLN A 365 43.98 15.74 40.44
CA GLN A 365 45.29 16.14 39.93
C GLN A 365 46.38 15.34 40.64
N VAL A 366 47.36 14.89 39.88
CA VAL A 366 48.60 14.29 40.37
C VAL A 366 49.75 15.19 39.95
N CYS A 367 50.68 15.44 40.87
CA CYS A 367 51.95 16.12 40.62
C CYS A 367 53.10 15.22 41.09
N ILE A 368 54.10 15.02 40.24
CA ILE A 368 55.30 14.23 40.56
C ILE A 368 56.55 15.00 40.16
N SER A 369 57.54 14.98 41.04
CA SER A 369 58.86 15.58 40.82
C SER A 369 59.92 14.62 41.31
N ALA A 370 60.89 14.32 40.47
CA ALA A 370 61.98 13.42 40.78
C ALA A 370 63.33 14.17 40.79
N GLY A 371 64.30 13.67 41.55
CA GLY A 371 65.64 14.24 41.64
C GLY A 371 65.69 15.61 42.31
N LEU A 372 64.77 15.90 43.24
CA LEU A 372 64.89 17.09 44.10
C LEU A 372 66.03 16.84 45.09
N GLN A 373 66.75 17.89 45.46
CA GLN A 373 67.89 17.79 46.38
C GLN A 373 67.55 18.45 47.70
N VAL A 374 67.67 17.71 48.80
CA VAL A 374 67.74 18.29 50.14
C VAL A 374 69.20 18.42 50.58
N PRO A 375 69.57 19.47 51.33
CA PRO A 375 70.93 19.68 51.81
C PRO A 375 71.31 18.63 52.88
N SER A 376 72.43 18.85 53.59
CA SER A 376 72.89 17.94 54.65
C SER A 376 71.78 17.58 55.65
N VAL A 377 71.79 16.32 56.09
CA VAL A 377 70.87 15.74 57.07
C VAL A 377 71.60 15.60 58.39
N ASP A 378 72.07 16.72 58.93
CA ASP A 378 72.96 16.81 60.10
C ASP A 378 72.38 17.67 61.23
N PHE A 379 71.19 18.25 61.05
CA PHE A 379 70.50 18.99 62.10
C PHE A 379 69.85 18.03 63.10
N ALA A 380 70.28 18.08 64.37
CA ALA A 380 69.72 17.23 65.42
C ALA A 380 68.23 17.54 65.67
N ALA A 381 67.40 16.49 65.64
CA ALA A 381 65.97 16.54 65.89
C ALA A 381 65.57 15.37 66.82
N GLY A 382 65.84 15.54 68.12
CA GLY A 382 65.69 14.46 69.11
C GLY A 382 66.77 13.39 68.92
N ALA A 383 66.37 12.12 68.85
CA ALA A 383 67.25 10.98 68.58
C ALA A 383 67.57 10.77 67.08
N LEU A 384 67.16 11.71 66.24
CA LEU A 384 67.27 11.66 64.78
C LEU A 384 68.00 12.88 64.25
N TYR A 385 68.40 12.82 62.99
CA TYR A 385 68.92 13.95 62.22
C TYR A 385 67.96 14.27 61.08
N ARG A 386 67.81 15.56 60.76
CA ARG A 386 66.97 16.04 59.66
C ARG A 386 67.74 17.00 58.76
N SER A 387 67.25 17.17 57.54
CA SER A 387 67.69 18.25 56.67
C SER A 387 66.99 19.57 57.02
N ASP A 388 67.50 20.65 56.45
CA ASP A 388 66.69 21.86 56.25
C ASP A 388 65.53 21.62 55.29
N SER A 389 64.51 22.46 55.40
CA SER A 389 63.35 22.44 54.50
C SER A 389 63.74 22.91 53.10
N VAL A 390 63.41 22.09 52.11
CA VAL A 390 63.39 22.53 50.71
C VAL A 390 61.95 22.75 50.28
N ASN A 391 61.69 23.86 49.59
CA ASN A 391 60.36 24.18 49.11
C ASN A 391 60.16 23.53 47.73
N TRP A 392 59.35 22.48 47.69
CA TRP A 392 58.89 21.88 46.45
C TRP A 392 57.67 22.63 45.92
N ILE A 393 57.85 23.36 44.82
CA ILE A 393 56.77 24.02 44.10
C ILE A 393 56.09 22.98 43.21
N TYR A 394 54.76 22.85 43.27
CA TYR A 394 54.06 21.90 42.41
C TYR A 394 54.12 22.35 40.95
N PRO A 395 54.26 21.42 39.99
CA PRO A 395 54.22 21.74 38.56
C PRO A 395 52.87 22.32 38.11
N ALA A 396 51.79 22.09 38.86
CA ALA A 396 50.51 22.80 38.74
C ALA A 396 49.86 22.98 40.13
N GLY A 397 49.12 24.09 40.32
CA GLY A 397 48.41 24.38 41.57
C GLY A 397 47.19 23.47 41.79
N PHE A 398 46.90 23.16 43.05
CA PHE A 398 45.70 22.44 43.50
C PHE A 398 44.60 23.41 43.97
N LEU A 399 43.35 22.95 44.05
CA LEU A 399 42.22 23.73 44.57
C LEU A 399 42.30 23.90 46.10
N SER A 400 42.75 22.86 46.80
CA SER A 400 42.94 22.83 48.24
C SER A 400 44.25 22.13 48.57
N LYS A 401 44.67 22.19 49.84
CA LYS A 401 45.91 21.56 50.31
C LYS A 401 45.91 20.06 49.94
N PRO A 402 46.84 19.59 49.09
CA PRO A 402 46.84 18.21 48.61
C PRO A 402 47.43 17.25 49.66
N PHE A 403 47.21 15.96 49.45
CA PHE A 403 47.96 14.91 50.11
C PHE A 403 49.31 14.77 49.41
N ALA A 404 50.42 14.97 50.13
CA ALA A 404 51.76 14.89 49.56
C ALA A 404 52.64 13.93 50.36
N VAL A 405 53.51 13.20 49.67
CA VAL A 405 54.49 12.26 50.23
C VAL A 405 55.82 12.48 49.51
N ALA A 406 56.92 12.25 50.23
CA ALA A 406 58.26 12.30 49.66
C ALA A 406 59.03 11.04 50.05
N ALA A 407 59.81 10.52 49.12
CA ALA A 407 60.64 9.33 49.29
C ALA A 407 62.10 9.71 49.03
N VAL A 408 62.98 9.35 49.96
CA VAL A 408 64.40 9.66 49.85
C VAL A 408 65.08 8.51 49.11
N ASN A 409 65.83 8.81 48.07
CA ASN A 409 66.55 7.83 47.25
C ASN A 409 67.86 7.38 47.92
N LYS A 410 67.78 6.96 49.19
CA LYS A 410 68.91 6.51 49.99
C LYS A 410 68.49 5.57 51.11
N VAL A 411 69.29 4.52 51.32
CA VAL A 411 69.04 3.52 52.37
C VAL A 411 69.15 4.14 53.76
N ASN A 412 68.21 3.80 54.66
CA ASN A 412 68.10 4.33 56.02
C ASN A 412 67.74 5.82 56.12
N PHE A 413 67.10 6.37 55.07
CA PHE A 413 66.50 7.69 55.08
C PHE A 413 64.99 7.59 54.85
N TRP A 414 64.24 8.55 55.35
CA TRP A 414 62.82 8.72 55.03
C TRP A 414 62.49 10.19 54.77
N GLY A 415 61.53 10.41 53.88
CA GLY A 415 61.05 11.74 53.54
C GLY A 415 59.94 12.18 54.48
N ALA A 416 59.87 13.48 54.71
CA ALA A 416 58.74 14.13 55.34
C ALA A 416 58.27 15.28 54.45
N THR A 417 56.94 15.43 54.37
CA THR A 417 56.28 16.49 53.62
C THR A 417 55.42 17.33 54.56
N ALA A 418 55.37 18.63 54.30
CA ALA A 418 54.45 19.55 54.93
C ALA A 418 53.88 20.48 53.85
N PRO A 419 52.74 20.14 53.23
CA PRO A 419 52.11 21.04 52.26
C PRO A 419 51.75 22.37 52.94
N SER A 420 52.31 23.46 52.43
CA SER A 420 52.19 24.81 52.99
C SER A 420 51.02 25.59 52.38
N GLY A 421 50.47 25.11 51.26
CA GLY A 421 49.30 25.67 50.59
C GLY A 421 48.92 24.85 49.35
N THR A 422 48.29 25.51 48.39
CA THR A 422 47.83 24.92 47.12
C THR A 422 48.91 24.80 46.05
N SER A 423 50.05 25.47 46.22
CA SER A 423 51.08 25.59 45.18
C SER A 423 52.45 25.02 45.57
N ALA A 424 52.65 24.64 46.83
CA ALA A 424 53.93 24.08 47.29
C ALA A 424 53.81 23.20 48.54
N ALA A 425 54.83 22.39 48.77
CA ALA A 425 55.10 21.68 50.01
C ALA A 425 56.55 21.84 50.45
N ALA A 426 56.78 21.96 51.75
CA ALA A 426 58.10 21.78 52.30
C ALA A 426 58.43 20.29 52.35
N ILE A 427 59.60 19.89 51.85
CA ILE A 427 60.12 18.53 51.91
C ILE A 427 61.42 18.50 52.72
N ARG A 428 61.64 17.40 53.44
CA ARG A 428 62.84 17.14 54.26
C ARG A 428 63.20 15.67 54.23
N ALA A 429 64.47 15.36 54.44
CA ALA A 429 64.93 14.02 54.76
C ALA A 429 65.20 13.88 56.26
N PHE A 430 65.03 12.66 56.77
CA PHE A 430 65.40 12.25 58.12
C PHE A 430 66.24 10.99 58.07
N THR A 431 67.11 10.83 59.05
CA THR A 431 67.90 9.62 59.27
C THR A 431 68.28 9.48 60.74
N HIS A 432 68.77 8.30 61.14
CA HIS A 432 69.21 8.01 62.50
C HIS A 432 70.69 8.35 62.73
N THR A 433 71.47 8.61 61.67
CA THR A 433 72.90 8.96 61.73
C THR A 433 73.18 10.23 60.95
N SER A 434 73.89 11.20 61.54
CA SER A 434 74.23 12.46 60.87
C SER A 434 74.88 12.23 59.50
N PHE A 435 74.41 12.98 58.49
CA PHE A 435 74.91 12.86 57.12
C PHE A 435 75.17 14.25 56.52
N ALA A 436 76.44 14.63 56.38
CA ALA A 436 76.88 15.95 55.95
C ALA A 436 77.00 16.11 54.42
N SER A 437 76.04 15.57 53.65
CA SER A 437 75.98 15.76 52.19
C SER A 437 74.53 15.80 51.70
N ALA A 438 74.32 16.34 50.51
CA ALA A 438 72.99 16.41 49.91
C ALA A 438 72.45 15.01 49.55
N VAL A 439 71.13 14.88 49.52
CA VAL A 439 70.43 13.62 49.22
C VAL A 439 69.29 13.86 48.24
N ASP A 440 69.15 12.96 47.27
CA ASP A 440 68.01 12.94 46.35
C ASP A 440 66.71 12.54 47.05
N ILE A 441 65.65 13.27 46.75
CA ILE A 441 64.31 13.03 47.24
C ILE A 441 63.30 13.21 46.09
N ASP A 442 62.40 12.26 45.94
CA ASP A 442 61.29 12.32 45.00
C ASP A 442 60.01 12.67 45.75
N ALA A 443 59.14 13.44 45.11
CA ALA A 443 57.92 13.94 45.74
C ALA A 443 56.68 13.68 44.87
N PHE A 444 55.60 13.28 45.53
CA PHE A 444 54.30 12.97 44.96
C PHE A 444 53.22 13.76 45.69
N ALA A 445 52.29 14.35 44.95
CA ALA A 445 51.12 15.01 45.51
C ALA A 445 49.87 14.66 44.70
N VAL A 446 48.77 14.39 45.42
CA VAL A 446 47.45 14.13 44.85
C VAL A 446 46.39 14.97 45.53
N GLY A 447 45.47 15.51 44.76
CA GLY A 447 44.44 16.43 45.25
C GLY A 447 43.43 16.79 44.16
N ARG A 448 42.65 17.86 44.37
CA ARG A 448 41.68 18.35 43.39
C ARG A 448 42.22 19.55 42.61
N TRP A 449 41.83 19.73 41.34
CA TRP A 449 42.15 20.93 40.55
C TRP A 449 40.93 21.78 40.17
N LYS A 450 39.72 21.28 40.39
CA LYS A 450 38.44 21.97 40.18
C LYS A 450 37.43 21.56 41.23
#